data_AF-A0A447MYQ8-F1
#
_entry.id   AF-A0A447MYQ8-F1
#
_cell.length_a   1.000
_cell.length_b   1.000
_cell.length_c   1.000
_cell.angle_alpha   90.00
_cell.angle_beta   90.00
_cell.angle_gamma   90.00
#
_symmetry.space_group_name_H-M   'P 1'
#
loop_
_entity.id
_entity.type
_entity.pdbx_description
1 polymer ?
#
loop_
_entity_poly.entity_id
_entity_poly.type
_entity_poly.pdbx_seq_one_letter_code
_entity_poly.pdbx_strand_id
1 'polypeptide(L)'
;MSLQSVRQFLADHAPDIEIIELNQSTATVELAAKAHNVEPGQIAKTLSLKVKDTIILVVAKGDARLDNKKLKTTFGAKSPYVEQR
;
A
#
# COMPACT_ATOMS: atom_id res chain seq x y z
N MET A 1 -1.89 6.81 -9.66
CA MET A 1 -1.51 6.01 -10.85
C MET A 1 -2.78 5.50 -11.51
N SER A 2 -2.79 5.31 -12.83
CA SER A 2 -3.91 4.65 -13.54
C SER A 2 -3.61 3.15 -13.73
N LEU A 3 -4.63 2.33 -13.94
CA LEU A 3 -4.47 0.91 -14.25
C LEU A 3 -3.54 0.68 -15.46
N GLN A 4 -3.70 1.49 -16.53
CA GLN A 4 -2.86 1.40 -17.72
C GLN A 4 -1.38 1.65 -17.40
N SER A 5 -1.08 2.66 -16.56
CA SER A 5 0.30 2.94 -16.15
C SER A 5 0.91 1.79 -15.34
N VAL A 6 0.10 1.10 -14.52
CA VAL A 6 0.55 -0.07 -13.74
C VAL A 6 0.78 -1.28 -14.65
N ARG A 7 -0.12 -1.52 -15.64
CA ARG A 7 0.05 -2.59 -16.64
C ARG A 7 1.36 -2.47 -17.39
N GLN A 8 1.68 -1.27 -17.89
CA GLN A 8 2.93 -1.03 -18.61
C GLN A 8 4.13 -1.25 -17.69
N PHE A 9 4.10 -0.71 -16.46
CA PHE A 9 5.19 -0.88 -15.52
C PHE A 9 5.47 -2.36 -15.19
N LEU A 10 4.42 -3.16 -14.94
CA LEU A 10 4.60 -4.59 -14.66
C LEU A 10 5.08 -5.37 -15.88
N ALA A 11 4.62 -5.05 -17.09
CA ALA A 11 5.11 -5.71 -18.30
C ALA A 11 6.64 -5.57 -18.47
N ASP A 12 7.18 -4.41 -18.10
CA ASP A 12 8.61 -4.11 -18.24
C ASP A 12 9.47 -4.67 -17.09
N HIS A 13 8.90 -4.86 -15.88
CA HIS A 13 9.68 -5.15 -14.65
C HIS A 13 9.31 -6.46 -13.95
N ALA A 14 8.09 -6.96 -14.12
CA ALA A 14 7.57 -8.16 -13.47
C ALA A 14 6.47 -8.80 -14.34
N PRO A 15 6.82 -9.29 -15.54
CA PRO A 15 5.85 -9.77 -16.53
C PRO A 15 5.10 -11.04 -16.10
N ASP A 16 5.59 -11.73 -15.06
CA ASP A 16 4.96 -12.88 -14.43
C ASP A 16 3.83 -12.51 -13.45
N ILE A 17 3.69 -11.23 -13.09
CA ILE A 17 2.61 -10.77 -12.20
C ILE A 17 1.35 -10.47 -13.02
N GLU A 18 0.31 -11.25 -12.76
CA GLU A 18 -1.02 -11.04 -13.34
C GLU A 18 -1.83 -9.98 -12.58
N ILE A 19 -2.50 -9.09 -13.32
CA ILE A 19 -3.46 -8.13 -12.75
C ILE A 19 -4.85 -8.72 -12.80
N ILE A 20 -5.46 -8.91 -11.62
CA ILE A 20 -6.85 -9.31 -11.46
C ILE A 20 -7.72 -8.05 -11.39
N GLU A 21 -8.58 -7.85 -12.38
CA GLU A 21 -9.60 -6.80 -12.35
C GLU A 21 -10.92 -7.34 -11.81
N LEU A 22 -11.53 -6.61 -10.89
CA LEU A 22 -12.81 -6.97 -10.28
C LEU A 22 -13.84 -5.88 -10.54
N ASN A 23 -15.07 -6.27 -10.83
CA ASN A 23 -16.18 -5.33 -11.03
C ASN A 23 -16.67 -4.70 -9.71
N GLN A 24 -16.34 -5.33 -8.58
CA GLN A 24 -16.64 -4.83 -7.25
C GLN A 24 -15.56 -3.87 -6.76
N SER A 25 -15.94 -2.88 -5.96
CA SER A 25 -14.98 -1.94 -5.36
C SER A 25 -13.98 -2.66 -4.47
N THR A 26 -12.71 -2.25 -4.55
CA THR A 26 -11.61 -2.69 -3.70
C THR A 26 -10.98 -1.50 -2.94
N ALA A 27 -11.75 -0.42 -2.76
CA ALA A 27 -11.25 0.85 -2.23
C ALA A 27 -10.80 0.81 -0.76
N THR A 28 -11.27 -0.17 0.03
CA THR A 28 -10.80 -0.41 1.40
C THR A 28 -10.25 -1.81 1.53
N VAL A 29 -9.49 -2.04 2.61
CA VAL A 29 -8.95 -3.36 2.94
C VAL A 29 -10.07 -4.39 3.07
N GLU A 30 -11.16 -4.06 3.76
CA GLU A 30 -12.28 -4.96 3.98
C GLU A 30 -12.99 -5.31 2.68
N LEU A 31 -13.17 -4.32 1.80
CA LEU A 31 -13.75 -4.53 0.46
C LEU A 31 -12.86 -5.42 -0.39
N ALA A 32 -11.55 -5.13 -0.47
CA ALA A 32 -10.59 -5.93 -1.23
C ALA A 32 -10.47 -7.36 -0.70
N ALA A 33 -10.40 -7.53 0.63
CA ALA A 33 -10.30 -8.84 1.27
C ALA A 33 -11.51 -9.71 0.95
N LYS A 34 -12.72 -9.15 1.08
CA LYS A 34 -13.96 -9.81 0.69
C LYS A 34 -13.97 -10.14 -0.80
N ALA A 35 -13.53 -9.21 -1.64
CA ALA A 35 -13.52 -9.34 -3.09
C ALA A 35 -12.61 -10.47 -3.59
N HIS A 36 -11.50 -10.72 -2.87
CA HIS A 36 -10.54 -11.78 -3.16
C HIS A 36 -10.75 -13.05 -2.32
N ASN A 37 -11.73 -13.07 -1.40
CA ASN A 37 -11.99 -14.15 -0.45
C ASN A 37 -10.74 -14.52 0.39
N VAL A 38 -10.12 -13.50 0.98
CA VAL A 38 -8.92 -13.62 1.82
C VAL A 38 -9.09 -12.86 3.13
N GLU A 39 -8.21 -13.12 4.09
CA GLU A 39 -8.19 -12.36 5.33
C GLU A 39 -7.72 -10.91 5.08
N PRO A 40 -8.23 -9.90 5.82
CA PRO A 40 -7.79 -8.50 5.71
C PRO A 40 -6.27 -8.28 5.77
N GLY A 41 -5.57 -9.11 6.55
CA GLY A 41 -4.11 -9.05 6.66
C GLY A 41 -3.36 -9.49 5.40
N GLN A 42 -4.01 -10.16 4.45
CA GLN A 42 -3.41 -10.56 3.17
C GLN A 42 -3.49 -9.44 2.12
N ILE A 43 -4.30 -8.41 2.35
CA ILE A 43 -4.32 -7.21 1.49
C ILE A 43 -3.15 -6.31 1.87
N ALA A 44 -2.29 -5.98 0.91
CA ALA A 44 -1.22 -5.01 1.13
C ALA A 44 -1.74 -3.57 0.97
N LYS A 45 -1.39 -2.70 1.92
CA LYS A 45 -1.56 -1.24 1.80
C LYS A 45 -0.22 -0.60 1.51
N THR A 46 -0.21 0.34 0.57
CA THR A 46 0.92 1.26 0.39
C THR A 46 0.56 2.59 1.04
N LEU A 47 1.39 3.04 1.99
CA LEU A 47 1.23 4.29 2.72
C LEU A 47 2.37 5.24 2.35
N SER A 48 2.03 6.44 1.87
CA SER A 48 3.01 7.51 1.68
C SER A 48 3.16 8.29 2.98
N LEU A 49 4.39 8.35 3.50
CA LEU A 49 4.70 9.07 4.72
C LEU A 49 5.71 10.18 4.41
N LYS A 50 5.44 11.37 4.95
CA LYS A 50 6.44 12.44 4.98
C LYS A 50 7.21 12.41 6.31
N VAL A 51 8.52 12.21 6.21
CA VAL A 51 9.46 12.22 7.33
C VAL A 51 10.43 13.37 7.10
N LYS A 52 10.26 14.48 7.85
CA LYS A 52 11.00 15.73 7.63
C LYS A 52 10.86 16.16 6.14
N ASP A 53 11.96 16.19 5.40
CA ASP A 53 12.02 16.60 3.99
C ASP A 53 12.02 15.41 3.01
N THR A 54 11.81 14.19 3.50
CA THR A 54 11.82 12.97 2.68
C THR A 54 10.44 12.32 2.64
N ILE A 55 10.03 11.86 1.45
CA ILE A 55 8.86 11.00 1.28
C ILE A 55 9.32 9.55 1.25
N ILE A 56 8.67 8.71 2.05
CA ILE A 56 8.89 7.26 2.09
C ILE A 56 7.58 6.54 1.78
N LEU A 57 7.68 5.41 1.11
CA LEU A 57 6.56 4.49 0.89
C LEU A 57 6.72 3.29 1.83
N VAL A 58 5.67 2.97 2.59
CA VAL A 58 5.61 1.80 3.46
C VAL A 58 4.54 0.85 2.95
N VAL A 59 4.94 -0.38 2.63
CA VAL A 59 4.01 -1.47 2.32
C VAL A 59 3.76 -2.26 3.59
N ALA A 60 2.50 -2.44 3.98
CA ALA A 60 2.10 -3.13 5.20
C ALA A 60 0.85 -3.99 5.00
N LYS A 61 0.63 -4.97 5.89
CA LYS A 61 -0.62 -5.75 5.93
C LYS A 61 -1.85 -4.84 6.17
N GLY A 62 -3.00 -5.23 5.63
CA GLY A 62 -4.20 -4.40 5.55
C GLY A 62 -4.77 -4.04 6.93
N ASP A 63 -4.66 -4.95 7.87
CA ASP A 63 -5.08 -4.82 9.26
C ASP A 63 -3.96 -4.29 10.19
N ALA A 64 -2.75 -4.03 9.68
CA ALA A 64 -1.70 -3.41 10.48
C ALA A 64 -1.91 -1.91 10.63
N ARG A 65 -1.47 -1.44 11.79
CA ARG A 65 -1.23 -0.04 12.09
C ARG A 65 0.26 0.23 12.16
N LEU A 66 0.62 1.45 11.80
CA LEU A 66 1.99 1.92 11.92
C LEU A 66 2.38 2.05 13.40
N ASP A 67 3.57 1.57 13.73
CA ASP A 67 4.17 1.71 15.05
C ASP A 67 5.07 2.96 15.05
N ASN A 68 4.63 4.01 15.73
CA ASN A 68 5.34 5.29 15.79
C ASN A 68 6.74 5.16 16.41
N LYS A 69 6.94 4.22 17.34
CA LYS A 69 8.25 3.98 17.95
C LYS A 69 9.19 3.38 16.91
N LYS A 70 8.73 2.37 16.15
CA LYS A 70 9.52 1.79 15.05
C LYS A 70 9.82 2.83 13.98
N LEU A 71 8.82 3.62 13.56
CA LEU A 71 9.04 4.67 12.56
C LEU A 71 10.05 5.72 13.04
N LYS A 72 10.00 6.13 14.31
CA LYS A 72 10.98 7.05 14.88
C LYS A 72 12.39 6.44 14.94
N THR A 73 12.51 5.18 15.33
CA THR A 73 13.79 4.48 15.38
C THR A 73 14.38 4.27 13.98
N THR A 74 13.57 3.91 12.99
CA THR A 74 14.04 3.63 11.62
C THR A 74 14.30 4.91 10.81
N PHE A 75 13.45 5.93 10.96
CA PHE A 75 13.47 7.11 10.08
C PHE A 75 13.79 8.43 10.82
N GLY A 76 13.98 8.41 12.14
CA GLY A 76 14.46 9.57 12.91
C GLY A 76 13.46 10.72 13.08
N ALA A 77 12.16 10.49 12.93
CA ALA A 77 11.10 11.51 13.13
C ALA A 77 10.10 11.10 14.21
N LYS A 78 9.68 12.05 15.06
CA LYS A 78 8.75 11.81 16.19
C LYS A 78 7.33 11.42 15.76
N SER A 79 6.88 11.85 14.58
CA SER A 79 5.60 11.47 13.99
C SER A 79 5.62 11.74 12.50
N PRO A 80 5.71 10.73 11.63
CA PRO A 80 5.44 10.93 10.21
C PRO A 80 3.98 11.33 10.02
N TYR A 81 3.72 12.22 9.07
CA TYR A 81 2.37 12.49 8.58
C TYR A 81 2.07 11.51 7.45
N VAL A 82 0.92 10.83 7.52
CA VAL A 82 0.42 10.02 6.41
C VAL A 82 -0.16 10.98 5.37
N GLU A 83 0.48 11.08 4.21
CA GLU A 83 -0.08 11.84 3.09
C GLU A 83 -1.14 10.96 2.43
N GLN A 84 -2.42 11.32 2.59
CA GLN A 84 -3.50 10.70 1.83
C GLN A 84 -3.57 11.39 0.47
N ARG A 85 -3.30 10.64 -0.60
CA ARG A 85 -3.57 11.05 -1.99
C ARG A 85 -4.59 10.12 -2.59
#